data_AF-A0A5W1UB36-F1
#
_entry.id   AF-A0A5W1UB36-F1
#
_cell.length_a   1.000
_cell.length_b   1.000
_cell.length_c   1.000
_cell.angle_alpha   90.00
_cell.angle_beta   90.00
_cell.angle_gamma   90.00
#
_symmetry.space_group_name_H-M   'P 1'
#
loop_
_entity.id
_entity.type
_entity.pdbx_description
1 polymer ?
#
loop_
_entity_poly.entity_id
_entity_poly.type
_entity_poly.pdbx_seq_one_letter_code
_entity_poly.pdbx_strand_id
1 'polypeptide(L)'
;GYDGPIVECEKCGSEMHLKMGRFGKYMACTNDECKNTRKILRNGEVAPPKEDPVPLPELPCEKSDAYFVLRDGAAGIFLAANTFPKSRETRAPLVEELYRFRDRLPEKLRYLADAPQQDPEGNKTVVRFSRKTKQQYVAAEKDGKATGWSAFFVDGKWVEGKK
;
A
#
# COMPACT_ATOMS: atom_id res chain seq x y z
N GLY A 1 16.35 18.50 -26.59
CA GLY A 1 15.11 17.70 -26.48
C GLY A 1 15.16 16.92 -25.19
N TYR A 2 14.02 16.54 -24.64
CA TYR A 2 13.99 15.59 -23.53
C TYR A 2 14.08 14.17 -24.12
N ASP A 3 15.17 13.45 -23.86
CA ASP A 3 15.45 12.09 -24.39
C ASP A 3 15.08 10.97 -23.38
N GLY A 4 14.27 11.28 -22.37
CA GLY A 4 13.88 10.30 -21.34
C GLY A 4 12.57 9.58 -21.67
N PRO A 5 12.22 8.51 -20.91
CA PRO A 5 10.94 7.84 -21.07
C PRO A 5 9.79 8.82 -20.79
N ILE A 6 8.73 8.76 -21.58
CA ILE A 6 7.48 9.51 -21.40
C ILE A 6 6.41 8.51 -20.96
N VAL A 7 5.64 8.87 -19.94
CA VAL A 7 4.53 8.06 -19.43
C VAL A 7 3.30 8.96 -19.28
N GLU A 8 2.12 8.43 -19.58
CA GLU A 8 0.86 9.15 -19.39
C GLU A 8 0.51 9.28 -17.89
N CYS A 9 0.04 10.46 -17.50
CA CYS A 9 -0.42 10.75 -16.14
C CYS A 9 -1.84 10.22 -15.92
N GLU A 10 -2.00 9.33 -14.94
CA GLU A 10 -3.28 8.71 -14.58
C GLU A 10 -4.35 9.70 -14.08
N LYS A 11 -3.94 10.91 -13.69
CA LYS A 11 -4.86 11.93 -13.13
C LYS A 11 -5.42 12.90 -14.17
N CYS A 12 -4.68 13.17 -15.24
CA CYS A 12 -5.06 14.21 -16.22
C CYS A 12 -4.76 13.84 -17.68
N GLY A 13 -4.20 12.67 -17.96
CA GLY A 13 -3.85 12.23 -19.31
C GLY A 13 -2.66 12.98 -19.96
N SER A 14 -2.09 13.98 -19.29
CA SER A 14 -0.90 14.69 -19.79
C SER A 14 0.36 13.84 -19.65
N GLU A 15 1.42 14.21 -20.36
CA GLU A 15 2.71 13.54 -20.28
C GLU A 15 3.36 13.68 -18.89
N MET A 16 4.18 12.70 -18.52
CA MET A 16 5.06 12.75 -17.37
C MET A 16 6.51 12.63 -17.84
N HIS A 17 7.37 13.51 -17.34
CA HIS A 17 8.80 13.53 -17.63
C HIS A 17 9.63 13.15 -16.41
N LEU A 18 10.80 12.55 -16.67
CA LEU A 18 11.82 12.21 -15.71
C LEU A 18 12.42 13.49 -15.11
N LYS A 19 12.32 13.62 -13.80
CA LYS A 19 12.97 14.66 -13.00
C LYS A 19 13.87 14.02 -11.95
N MET A 20 14.87 14.78 -11.49
CA MET A 20 15.77 14.38 -10.41
C MET A 20 15.53 15.27 -9.20
N GLY A 21 15.14 14.66 -8.08
CA GLY A 21 14.90 15.37 -6.82
C GLY A 21 15.81 14.86 -5.70
N ARG A 22 15.64 15.41 -4.49
CA ARG A 22 16.42 15.04 -3.29
C ARG A 22 16.37 13.55 -2.93
N PHE A 23 15.32 12.84 -3.35
CA PHE A 23 15.10 11.42 -3.08
C PHE A 23 15.41 10.52 -4.28
N GLY A 24 16.07 11.06 -5.30
CA GLY A 24 16.40 10.36 -6.54
C GLY A 24 15.48 10.73 -7.72
N LYS A 25 15.54 9.88 -8.75
CA LYS A 25 14.79 10.04 -10.00
C LYS A 25 13.29 9.72 -9.82
N TYR A 26 12.41 10.50 -10.44
CA TYR A 26 10.96 10.32 -10.42
C TYR A 26 10.33 10.87 -11.70
N MET A 27 9.15 10.40 -12.06
CA MET A 27 8.33 10.97 -13.14
C MET A 27 7.42 12.05 -12.56
N ALA A 28 7.34 13.20 -13.20
CA ALA A 28 6.48 14.31 -12.82
C ALA A 28 5.59 14.71 -14.00
N CYS A 29 4.30 14.96 -13.73
CA CYS A 29 3.39 15.47 -14.75
C CYS A 29 3.90 16.81 -15.31
N THR A 30 3.71 17.01 -16.61
CA THR A 30 4.08 18.25 -17.32
C THR A 30 3.03 19.35 -17.18
N ASN A 31 1.79 19.00 -16.80
CA ASN A 31 0.73 19.97 -16.54
C ASN A 31 0.93 20.64 -15.16
N ASP A 32 1.04 21.97 -15.15
CA ASP A 32 1.28 22.77 -13.93
C ASP A 32 0.13 22.69 -12.91
N GLU A 33 -1.10 22.41 -13.36
CA GLU A 33 -2.25 22.19 -12.49
C GLU A 33 -2.22 20.79 -11.83
N CYS A 34 -1.44 19.86 -12.39
CA CYS A 34 -1.34 18.48 -11.91
C CYS A 34 -0.03 18.22 -11.16
N LYS A 35 -0.07 18.21 -9.83
CA LYS A 35 1.10 17.90 -8.98
C LYS A 35 1.41 16.40 -8.86
N ASN A 36 0.92 15.58 -9.79
CA ASN A 36 1.09 14.14 -9.72
C ASN A 36 2.53 13.70 -10.02
N THR A 37 3.02 12.72 -9.28
CA THR A 37 4.38 12.18 -9.43
C THR A 37 4.40 10.66 -9.27
N ARG A 38 5.20 9.97 -10.08
CA ARG A 38 5.42 8.53 -9.99
C ARG A 38 6.88 8.22 -9.68
N LYS A 39 7.10 7.27 -8.78
CA LYS A 39 8.45 6.88 -8.36
C LYS A 39 9.07 5.98 -9.43
N ILE A 40 10.39 6.09 -9.62
CA ILE A 40 11.14 5.12 -10.40
C ILE A 40 11.71 4.07 -9.45
N LEU A 41 11.44 2.81 -9.75
CA LEU A 41 11.91 1.65 -9.01
C LEU A 41 13.41 1.44 -9.25
N ARG A 42 14.07 0.66 -8.38
CA ARG A 42 15.52 0.42 -8.48
C ARG A 42 15.93 -0.30 -9.77
N ASN A 43 15.01 -1.04 -10.39
CA ASN A 43 15.21 -1.71 -11.68
C ASN A 43 14.97 -0.77 -12.89
N GLY A 44 14.69 0.52 -12.67
CA GLY A 44 14.44 1.50 -13.72
C GLY A 44 12.99 1.60 -14.20
N GLU A 45 12.11 0.69 -13.77
CA GLU A 45 10.68 0.74 -14.13
C GLU A 45 9.95 1.86 -13.38
N VAL A 46 8.94 2.45 -14.03
CA VAL A 46 8.06 3.41 -13.38
C VAL A 46 7.06 2.65 -12.50
N ALA A 47 7.03 2.97 -11.21
CA ALA A 47 6.11 2.35 -10.26
C ALA A 47 4.66 2.51 -10.73
N PRO A 48 3.80 1.49 -10.56
CA PRO A 48 2.40 1.57 -10.98
C PRO A 48 1.68 2.78 -10.36
N PRO A 49 0.57 3.23 -10.98
CA PRO A 49 -0.31 4.23 -10.38
C PRO A 49 -0.68 3.83 -8.95
N LYS A 50 -0.60 4.79 -8.03
CA LYS A 50 -0.96 4.57 -6.63
C LYS A 50 -2.43 4.89 -6.43
N GLU A 51 -3.10 4.17 -5.54
CA GLU A 51 -4.38 4.64 -5.03
C GLU A 51 -4.23 5.93 -4.24
N ASP A 52 -5.31 6.71 -4.26
CA ASP A 52 -5.43 7.84 -3.35
C ASP A 52 -5.44 7.33 -1.89
N PRO A 53 -4.77 8.04 -0.97
CA PRO A 53 -4.75 7.66 0.44
C PRO A 53 -6.17 7.62 1.03
N VAL A 54 -6.46 6.63 1.87
CA VAL A 54 -7.75 6.51 2.56
C VAL A 54 -7.57 6.93 4.03
N PRO A 55 -8.09 8.10 4.45
CA PRO A 55 -8.03 8.52 5.85
C PRO A 55 -8.92 7.65 6.72
N LEU A 56 -8.40 7.20 7.87
CA LEU A 56 -9.14 6.41 8.87
C LEU A 56 -9.11 7.11 10.25
N PRO A 57 -9.86 8.22 10.44
CA PRO A 57 -9.86 8.96 11.71
C PRO A 57 -10.22 8.13 12.94
N GLU A 58 -10.98 7.05 12.76
CA GLU A 58 -11.41 6.13 13.81
C GLU A 58 -10.32 5.10 14.20
N LEU A 59 -9.16 5.18 13.57
CA LEU A 59 -8.00 4.34 13.85
C LEU A 59 -6.85 5.21 14.37
N PRO A 60 -6.78 5.48 15.69
CA PRO A 60 -5.77 6.33 16.27
C PRO A 60 -4.37 5.69 16.18
N CYS A 61 -3.35 6.53 16.12
CA CYS A 61 -1.95 6.14 16.26
C CYS A 61 -1.64 5.78 17.73
N GLU A 62 -0.65 4.92 17.96
CA GLU A 62 -0.25 4.52 19.31
C GLU A 62 0.60 5.59 20.01
N LYS A 63 1.41 6.33 19.25
CA LYS A 63 2.46 7.21 19.80
C LYS A 63 2.13 8.70 19.73
N SER A 64 0.94 9.06 19.27
CA SER A 64 0.53 10.46 19.07
C SER A 64 -0.98 10.58 18.91
N ASP A 65 -1.53 11.79 19.09
CA ASP A 65 -2.95 12.13 18.83
C ASP A 65 -3.33 12.16 17.33
N ALA A 66 -2.49 11.55 16.49
CA ALA A 66 -2.73 11.36 15.07
C ALA A 66 -3.66 10.16 14.83
N TYR A 67 -4.12 10.02 13.58
CA TYR A 67 -4.83 8.83 13.12
C TYR A 67 -4.13 8.24 11.90
N PHE A 68 -4.42 6.97 11.62
CA PHE A 68 -3.82 6.25 10.50
C PHE A 68 -4.51 6.58 9.17
N VAL A 69 -3.71 6.66 8.11
CA VAL A 69 -4.13 6.77 6.73
C VAL A 69 -3.60 5.54 6.00
N LEU A 70 -4.49 4.81 5.32
CA LEU A 70 -4.10 3.70 4.45
C LEU A 70 -3.49 4.25 3.17
N ARG A 71 -2.30 3.78 2.81
CA ARG A 71 -1.54 4.24 1.66
C ARG A 71 -1.09 3.07 0.80
N ASP A 72 -1.06 3.29 -0.51
CA ASP A 72 -0.48 2.37 -1.48
C ASP A 72 1.01 2.71 -1.72
N GLY A 73 1.87 1.73 -1.45
CA GLY A 73 3.32 1.86 -1.54
C GLY A 73 3.94 0.86 -2.52
N ALA A 74 5.24 1.04 -2.79
CA ALA A 74 5.97 0.12 -3.68
C ALA A 74 6.09 -1.32 -3.14
N ALA A 75 5.74 -1.56 -1.88
CA ALA A 75 5.74 -2.85 -1.22
C ALA A 75 4.34 -3.19 -0.67
N GLY A 76 3.30 -2.84 -1.43
CA GLY A 76 1.91 -3.03 -1.02
C GLY A 76 1.39 -1.94 -0.08
N ILE A 77 0.20 -2.17 0.45
CA ILE A 77 -0.49 -1.21 1.31
C ILE A 77 0.08 -1.19 2.72
N PHE A 78 0.01 -0.04 3.36
CA PHE A 78 0.43 0.15 4.76
C PHE A 78 -0.36 1.30 5.38
N LEU A 79 -0.43 1.30 6.71
CA LEU A 79 -0.96 2.41 7.50
C LEU A 79 0.18 3.35 7.86
N ALA A 80 -0.06 4.66 7.74
CA ALA A 80 0.86 5.71 8.17
C ALA A 80 0.12 6.85 8.85
N ALA A 81 0.74 7.48 9.84
CA ALA A 81 0.14 8.62 10.53
C ALA A 81 -0.23 9.77 9.55
N ASN A 82 -1.40 10.38 9.76
CA ASN A 82 -1.89 11.51 8.95
C ASN A 82 -0.99 12.76 9.05
N THR A 83 -0.28 12.93 10.17
CA THR A 83 0.60 14.09 10.43
C THR A 83 2.05 13.89 9.97
N PHE A 84 2.35 12.88 9.15
CA PHE A 84 3.68 12.70 8.57
C PHE A 84 4.20 14.00 7.92
N PRO A 85 5.46 14.43 8.14
CA PRO A 85 6.56 13.69 8.78
C PRO A 85 6.68 13.87 10.30
N LYS A 86 5.74 14.56 10.97
CA LYS A 86 5.78 14.81 12.42
C LYS A 86 5.67 13.50 13.21
N SER A 87 4.62 12.72 12.94
CA SER A 87 4.54 11.32 13.37
C SER A 87 4.99 10.42 12.22
N ARG A 88 5.94 9.51 12.51
CA ARG A 88 6.49 8.54 11.55
C ARG A 88 6.01 7.12 11.84
N GLU A 89 4.91 7.01 12.57
CA GLU A 89 4.31 5.72 12.87
C GLU A 89 3.76 5.09 11.59
N THR A 90 4.18 3.84 11.34
CA THR A 90 3.74 3.04 10.21
C THR A 90 3.61 1.59 10.62
N ARG A 91 2.58 0.89 10.13
CA ARG A 91 2.42 -0.56 10.33
C ARG A 91 1.64 -1.20 9.20
N ALA A 92 1.64 -2.52 9.17
CA ALA A 92 0.72 -3.28 8.33
C ALA A 92 -0.72 -3.13 8.86
N PRO A 93 -1.73 -3.01 7.99
CA PRO A 93 -3.12 -3.07 8.41
C PRO A 93 -3.49 -4.50 8.82
N LEU A 94 -4.29 -4.62 9.88
CA LEU A 94 -4.97 -5.86 10.21
C LEU A 94 -6.10 -6.09 9.23
N VAL A 95 -6.41 -7.35 8.93
CA VAL A 95 -7.51 -7.68 8.02
C VAL A 95 -8.86 -7.26 8.61
N GLU A 96 -9.05 -7.39 9.93
CA GLU A 96 -10.27 -6.93 10.61
C GLU A 96 -10.47 -5.41 10.49
N GLU A 97 -9.39 -4.63 10.43
CA GLU A 97 -9.46 -3.18 10.23
C GLU A 97 -9.91 -2.87 8.80
N LEU A 98 -9.35 -3.57 7.80
CA LEU A 98 -9.78 -3.43 6.42
C LEU A 98 -11.24 -3.84 6.22
N TYR A 99 -11.68 -4.90 6.90
CA TYR A 99 -13.08 -5.31 6.93
C TYR A 99 -13.99 -4.23 7.49
N ARG A 100 -13.63 -3.62 8.64
CA ARG A 100 -14.38 -2.53 9.25
C ARG A 100 -14.55 -1.32 8.31
N PHE A 101 -13.55 -1.03 7.48
CA PHE A 101 -13.54 0.13 6.58
C PHE A 101 -13.76 -0.24 5.11
N ARG A 102 -14.30 -1.43 4.82
CA ARG A 102 -14.41 -2.00 3.48
C ARG A 102 -15.03 -1.06 2.45
N ASP A 103 -16.07 -0.31 2.83
CA ASP A 103 -16.78 0.61 1.95
C ASP A 103 -15.94 1.81 1.51
N ARG A 104 -14.91 2.17 2.29
CA ARG A 104 -13.96 3.26 1.96
C ARG A 104 -12.77 2.75 1.15
N LEU A 105 -12.60 1.44 1.00
CA LEU A 105 -11.49 0.86 0.25
C LEU A 105 -11.74 0.99 -1.26
N PRO A 106 -10.70 1.36 -2.04
CA PRO A 106 -10.70 1.21 -3.48
C PRO A 106 -11.07 -0.22 -3.88
N GLU A 107 -11.80 -0.36 -5.00
CA GLU A 107 -12.31 -1.66 -5.46
C GLU A 107 -11.20 -2.72 -5.56
N LYS A 108 -10.04 -2.33 -6.09
CA LYS A 108 -8.87 -3.20 -6.24
C LYS A 108 -8.30 -3.72 -4.91
N LEU A 109 -8.64 -3.12 -3.78
CA LEU A 109 -8.15 -3.51 -2.44
C LEU A 109 -9.21 -4.26 -1.62
N ARG A 110 -10.47 -4.31 -2.06
CA ARG A 110 -11.56 -4.95 -1.30
C ARG A 110 -11.32 -6.43 -1.03
N TYR A 111 -10.63 -7.14 -1.92
CA TYR A 111 -10.27 -8.54 -1.72
C TYR A 111 -9.45 -8.80 -0.45
N LEU A 112 -8.70 -7.79 0.03
CA LEU A 112 -7.93 -7.88 1.27
C LEU A 112 -8.81 -7.80 2.52
N ALA A 113 -9.94 -7.09 2.44
CA ALA A 113 -10.93 -7.05 3.51
C ALA A 113 -11.68 -8.40 3.63
N ASP A 114 -11.73 -9.17 2.55
CA ASP A 114 -12.37 -10.49 2.48
C ASP A 114 -11.39 -11.63 2.86
N ALA A 115 -10.16 -11.30 3.27
CA ALA A 115 -9.17 -12.28 3.71
C ALA A 115 -9.53 -12.90 5.08
N PRO A 116 -8.97 -14.07 5.44
CA PRO A 116 -9.13 -14.61 6.78
C PRO A 116 -8.59 -13.63 7.82
N GLN A 117 -9.43 -13.20 8.77
CA GLN A 117 -9.07 -12.22 9.80
C GLN A 117 -8.20 -12.81 10.91
N GLN A 118 -8.25 -14.13 11.07
CA GLN A 118 -7.53 -14.89 12.08
C GLN A 118 -7.05 -16.22 11.48
N ASP A 119 -5.99 -16.79 12.04
CA ASP A 119 -5.60 -18.18 11.78
C ASP A 119 -6.43 -19.18 12.61
N PRO A 120 -6.27 -20.50 12.44
CA PRO A 120 -7.00 -21.51 13.22
C PRO A 120 -6.77 -21.46 14.74
N GLU A 121 -5.71 -20.79 15.20
CA GLU A 121 -5.41 -20.59 16.62
C GLU A 121 -6.00 -19.27 17.18
N GLY A 122 -6.70 -18.50 16.35
CA GLY A 122 -7.29 -17.20 16.71
C GLY A 122 -6.31 -16.04 16.68
N ASN A 123 -5.10 -16.22 16.16
CA ASN A 123 -4.14 -15.11 16.02
C ASN A 123 -4.56 -14.23 14.85
N LYS A 124 -4.54 -12.91 15.08
CA LYS A 124 -4.95 -11.92 14.08
C LYS A 124 -4.02 -11.91 12.87
N THR A 125 -4.59 -11.67 11.70
CA THR A 125 -3.84 -11.59 10.45
C THR A 125 -3.60 -10.15 10.03
N VAL A 126 -2.43 -9.92 9.45
CA VAL A 126 -2.02 -8.64 8.86
C VAL A 126 -1.75 -8.80 7.37
N VAL A 127 -1.94 -7.72 6.62
CA VAL A 127 -1.56 -7.68 5.20
C VAL A 127 -0.05 -7.51 5.06
N ARG A 128 0.56 -8.38 4.27
CA ARG A 128 1.99 -8.38 3.93
C ARG A 128 2.17 -8.36 2.41
N PHE A 129 3.40 -8.09 1.98
CA PHE A 129 3.75 -8.06 0.55
C PHE A 129 4.96 -8.95 0.28
N SER A 130 4.80 -9.88 -0.66
CA SER A 130 5.86 -10.75 -1.13
C SER A 130 6.63 -10.08 -2.25
N ARG A 131 7.92 -9.78 -2.03
CA ARG A 131 8.79 -9.24 -3.08
C ARG A 131 9.07 -10.26 -4.20
N LYS A 132 9.03 -11.55 -3.88
CA LYS A 132 9.30 -12.65 -4.83
C LYS A 132 8.17 -12.79 -5.84
N THR A 133 6.93 -12.81 -5.36
CA THR A 133 5.74 -12.95 -6.19
C THR A 133 5.10 -11.62 -6.57
N LYS A 134 5.64 -10.50 -6.06
CA LYS A 134 5.12 -9.13 -6.25
C LYS A 134 3.63 -9.01 -5.91
N GLN A 135 3.15 -9.75 -4.91
CA GLN A 135 1.73 -9.81 -4.53
C GLN A 135 1.53 -9.60 -3.03
N GLN A 136 0.34 -9.11 -2.67
CA GLN A 136 -0.09 -9.04 -1.28
C GLN A 136 -0.62 -10.40 -0.81
N TYR A 137 -0.37 -10.69 0.46
CA TYR A 137 -0.80 -11.91 1.14
C TYR A 137 -1.12 -11.57 2.59
N VAL A 138 -1.78 -12.46 3.32
CA VAL A 138 -2.02 -12.28 4.75
C VAL A 138 -1.19 -13.27 5.55
N ALA A 139 -0.73 -12.84 6.72
CA ALA A 139 0.02 -13.67 7.65
C ALA A 139 -0.49 -13.43 9.06
N ALA A 140 -0.53 -14.49 9.87
CA ALA A 140 -0.92 -14.35 11.26
C ALA A 140 0.26 -13.95 12.14
N GLU A 141 -0.01 -13.07 13.09
CA GLU A 141 0.99 -12.54 14.01
C GLU A 141 0.52 -12.62 15.45
N LYS A 142 1.46 -12.98 16.32
CA LYS A 142 1.30 -13.00 17.76
C LYS A 142 2.45 -12.21 18.37
N ASP A 143 2.12 -11.19 19.16
CA ASP A 143 3.10 -10.31 19.81
C ASP A 143 4.13 -9.71 18.82
N GLY A 144 3.66 -9.32 17.63
CA GLY A 144 4.48 -8.75 16.56
C GLY A 144 5.40 -9.74 15.83
N LYS A 145 5.26 -11.05 16.09
CA LYS A 145 6.01 -12.11 15.42
C LYS A 145 5.09 -12.96 14.57
N ALA A 146 5.55 -13.34 13.38
CA ALA A 146 4.82 -14.24 12.50
C ALA A 146 4.66 -15.63 13.15
N THR A 147 3.45 -16.16 13.17
CA THR A 147 3.17 -17.53 13.68
C THR A 147 3.63 -18.60 12.69
N GLY A 148 3.79 -18.22 11.42
CA GLY A 148 4.11 -19.12 10.31
C GLY A 148 2.91 -19.45 9.44
N TRP A 149 1.70 -19.14 9.89
CA TRP A 149 0.50 -19.22 9.07
C TRP A 149 0.45 -18.07 8.06
N SER A 150 0.05 -18.37 6.83
CA SER A 150 -0.16 -17.38 5.78
C SER A 150 -1.24 -17.83 4.81
N ALA A 151 -1.89 -16.90 4.13
CA ALA A 151 -2.78 -17.18 3.01
C ALA A 151 -2.53 -16.22 1.85
N PHE A 152 -2.74 -16.72 0.63
CA PHE A 152 -2.54 -16.01 -0.63
C PHE A 152 -3.85 -15.95 -1.40
N PHE A 153 -4.05 -14.85 -2.13
CA PHE A 153 -5.20 -14.72 -3.02
C PHE A 153 -4.84 -15.24 -4.42
N VAL A 154 -5.42 -16.37 -4.80
CA VAL A 154 -5.15 -17.09 -6.06
C VAL A 154 -6.48 -17.41 -6.72
N ASP A 155 -6.63 -17.06 -8.01
CA ASP A 155 -7.81 -17.34 -8.82
C ASP A 155 -9.14 -16.92 -8.16
N GLY A 156 -9.13 -15.73 -7.53
CA GLY A 156 -10.32 -15.17 -6.87
C GLY A 156 -10.62 -15.75 -5.49
N LYS A 157 -9.75 -16.58 -4.92
CA LYS A 157 -9.96 -17.24 -3.63
C LYS A 157 -8.75 -17.12 -2.71
N TRP A 158 -9.00 -17.02 -1.41
CA TRP A 158 -7.95 -17.11 -0.39
C TRP A 158 -7.59 -18.58 -0.16
N VAL A 159 -6.30 -18.89 -0.30
CA VAL A 159 -5.73 -20.23 -0.14
C VAL A 159 -4.63 -20.16 0.91
N GLU A 160 -4.71 -21.03 1.91
CA GLU A 160 -3.68 -21.13 2.94
C GLU A 160 -2.37 -21.63 2.32
N GLY A 161 -1.30 -20.86 2.54
CA GLY A 161 0.05 -21.25 2.19
C GLY A 161 0.55 -22.26 3.20
N LYS A 162 0.69 -23.52 2.77
CA LYS A 162 1.44 -24.51 3.55
C LYS A 162 2.91 -24.10 3.57
N LYS A 163 3.46 -24.03 4.78
CA LYS A 163 4.89 -23.87 5.01
C LYS A 163 5.62 -25.18 4.71
#